data_AF-A0A328ATP8-F1
#
_entry.id   AF-A0A328ATP8-F1
#
_cell.length_a   1.000
_cell.length_b   1.000
_cell.length_c   1.000
_cell.angle_alpha   90.00
_cell.angle_beta   90.00
_cell.angle_gamma   90.00
#
_symmetry.space_group_name_H-M   'P 1'
#
loop_
_entity.id
_entity.type
_entity.pdbx_description
1 polymer ?
#
loop_
_entity_poly.entity_id
_entity_poly.type
_entity_poly.pdbx_seq_one_letter_code
_entity_poly.pdbx_strand_id
1 'polypeptide(L)'
;MLQAALGFALAAALTAAQLTPRERAAIAPVLEAAERARAEEAASPPPKTSIEKIIRLGKLDQAPRLALSKVNFNGLSPEEHTRARKVMGAVIDEIDQANQQLLLPLIPQGGWITRAEYGENASRAAFHIIQHSNLELWRRFLPILEPLVASGEIRGQDYALMYDRLAMNEGRPQRFGSQFRCINGKNQLHPLEDAARVDQLRRSMGMGPLAEYVRAFESMNFPC
;
A
#
# COMPACT_ATOMS: atom_id res chain seq x y z
N MET A 1 -20.15 10.81 -9.32
CA MET A 1 -18.79 10.24 -9.07
C MET A 1 -17.69 10.91 -9.91
N LEU A 2 -17.91 11.23 -11.21
CA LEU A 2 -16.93 11.98 -12.02
C LEU A 2 -16.53 13.35 -11.43
N GLN A 3 -17.48 14.11 -10.89
CA GLN A 3 -17.22 15.45 -10.33
C GLN A 3 -16.31 15.45 -9.08
N ALA A 4 -16.35 14.38 -8.27
CA ALA A 4 -15.51 14.27 -7.09
C ALA A 4 -14.05 13.94 -7.45
N ALA A 5 -13.85 13.07 -8.45
CA ALA A 5 -12.52 12.73 -8.98
C ALA A 5 -11.88 13.93 -9.71
N LEU A 6 -12.67 14.69 -10.49
CA LEU A 6 -12.22 15.93 -11.12
C LEU A 6 -11.85 17.01 -10.08
N GLY A 7 -12.59 17.13 -8.98
CA GLY A 7 -12.28 18.07 -7.90
C GLY A 7 -11.00 17.74 -7.14
N PHE A 8 -10.71 16.45 -6.92
CA PHE A 8 -9.50 15.99 -6.22
C PHE A 8 -8.23 16.17 -7.07
N ALA A 9 -8.31 15.84 -8.37
CA ALA A 9 -7.20 16.03 -9.30
C ALA A 9 -6.84 17.52 -9.48
N LEU A 10 -7.84 18.41 -9.54
CA LEU A 10 -7.60 19.86 -9.60
C LEU A 10 -6.94 20.40 -8.33
N ALA A 11 -7.40 19.93 -7.15
CA ALA A 11 -6.85 20.35 -5.86
C ALA A 11 -5.39 19.86 -5.67
N ALA A 12 -5.08 18.63 -6.06
CA ALA A 12 -3.74 18.08 -6.01
C ALA A 12 -2.78 18.88 -6.93
N ALA A 13 -3.20 19.17 -8.16
CA ALA A 13 -2.43 19.98 -9.11
C ALA A 13 -2.20 21.42 -8.62
N LEU A 14 -3.22 22.05 -8.02
CA LEU A 14 -3.10 23.38 -7.40
C LEU A 14 -2.15 23.37 -6.19
N THR A 15 -2.17 22.33 -5.36
CA THR A 15 -1.23 22.20 -4.22
C THR A 15 0.20 21.88 -4.67
N ALA A 16 0.40 21.14 -5.76
CA ALA A 16 1.72 20.87 -6.32
C ALA A 16 2.37 22.14 -6.89
N ALA A 17 1.57 23.03 -7.49
CA ALA A 17 2.02 24.34 -7.98
C ALA A 17 2.49 25.27 -6.84
N GLN A 18 2.06 25.03 -5.60
CA GLN A 18 2.44 25.81 -4.42
C GLN A 18 3.70 25.32 -3.71
N LEU A 19 4.28 24.17 -4.14
CA LEU A 19 5.53 23.70 -3.55
C LEU A 19 6.70 24.61 -3.94
N THR A 20 7.64 24.82 -3.04
CA THR A 20 8.95 25.39 -3.35
C THR A 20 9.80 24.41 -4.17
N PRO A 21 10.89 24.86 -4.82
CA PRO A 21 11.83 23.95 -5.48
C PRO A 21 12.39 22.87 -4.55
N ARG A 22 12.59 23.21 -3.27
CA ARG A 22 13.13 22.28 -2.28
C ARG A 22 12.12 21.21 -1.87
N GLU A 23 10.86 21.59 -1.63
CA GLU A 23 9.78 20.63 -1.38
C GLU A 23 9.58 19.69 -2.56
N ARG A 24 9.61 20.21 -3.80
CA ARG A 24 9.54 19.38 -5.01
C ARG A 24 10.69 18.37 -5.07
N ALA A 25 11.92 18.83 -4.87
CA ALA A 25 13.10 17.95 -4.89
C ALA A 25 13.01 16.83 -3.84
N ALA A 26 12.45 17.11 -2.66
CA ALA A 26 12.30 16.14 -1.59
C ALA A 26 11.42 14.93 -1.96
N ILE A 27 10.35 15.15 -2.74
CA ILE A 27 9.37 14.11 -3.12
C ILE A 27 9.45 13.68 -4.59
N ALA A 28 10.31 14.32 -5.39
CA ALA A 28 10.49 14.05 -6.82
C ALA A 28 10.64 12.55 -7.15
N PRO A 29 11.41 11.73 -6.39
CA PRO A 29 11.53 10.30 -6.70
C PRO A 29 10.19 9.56 -6.78
N VAL A 30 9.22 9.93 -5.95
CA VAL A 30 7.89 9.30 -5.92
C VAL A 30 7.04 9.79 -7.08
N LEU A 31 7.03 11.11 -7.34
CA LEU A 31 6.27 11.70 -8.43
C LEU A 31 6.75 11.19 -9.79
N GLU A 32 8.07 11.20 -10.02
CA GLU A 32 8.68 10.69 -11.25
C GLU A 32 8.44 9.19 -11.45
N ALA A 33 8.41 8.40 -10.37
CA ALA A 33 8.09 6.98 -10.45
C ALA A 33 6.62 6.73 -10.84
N ALA A 34 5.70 7.51 -10.29
CA ALA A 34 4.29 7.47 -10.66
C ALA A 34 4.09 7.89 -12.14
N GLU A 35 4.68 9.01 -12.55
CA GLU A 35 4.58 9.52 -13.93
C GLU A 35 5.14 8.53 -14.94
N ARG A 36 6.32 7.98 -14.69
CA ARG A 36 6.95 6.98 -15.55
C ARG A 36 6.09 5.72 -15.67
N ALA A 37 5.58 5.19 -14.56
CA ALA A 37 4.72 3.99 -14.60
C ALA A 37 3.42 4.25 -15.39
N ARG A 38 2.82 5.43 -15.25
CA ARG A 38 1.64 5.84 -16.03
C ARG A 38 1.96 5.99 -17.51
N ALA A 39 3.09 6.60 -17.86
CA ALA A 39 3.54 6.76 -19.24
C ALA A 39 3.81 5.39 -19.90
N GLU A 40 4.46 4.47 -19.18
CA GLU A 40 4.70 3.10 -19.64
C GLU A 40 3.39 2.35 -19.88
N GLU A 41 2.40 2.43 -18.98
CA GLU A 41 1.09 1.82 -19.20
C GLU A 41 0.34 2.46 -20.37
N ALA A 42 0.35 3.80 -20.48
CA ALA A 42 -0.32 4.51 -21.57
C ALA A 42 0.28 4.22 -22.95
N ALA A 43 1.59 3.95 -23.02
CA ALA A 43 2.27 3.55 -24.24
C ALA A 43 2.10 2.05 -24.56
N SER A 44 1.62 1.24 -23.61
CA SER A 44 1.46 -0.20 -23.79
C SER A 44 0.18 -0.55 -24.58
N PRO A 45 0.18 -1.61 -25.41
CA PRO A 45 -1.06 -2.10 -26.00
C PRO A 45 -2.02 -2.58 -24.90
N PRO A 46 -3.35 -2.62 -25.17
CA PRO A 46 -4.33 -3.12 -24.21
C PRO A 46 -3.96 -4.51 -23.68
N PRO A 47 -4.19 -4.81 -22.39
CA PRO A 47 -3.89 -6.11 -21.81
C PRO A 47 -4.73 -7.19 -22.50
N LYS A 48 -4.10 -8.34 -22.80
CA LYS A 48 -4.74 -9.46 -23.50
C LYS A 48 -5.61 -10.32 -22.58
N THR A 49 -5.33 -10.29 -21.29
CA THR A 49 -6.02 -11.10 -20.27
C THR A 49 -6.29 -10.29 -19.00
N SER A 50 -7.23 -10.77 -18.18
CA SER A 50 -7.46 -10.22 -16.84
C SER A 50 -6.23 -10.36 -15.95
N ILE A 51 -5.51 -11.49 -16.02
CA ILE A 51 -4.25 -11.74 -15.29
C ILE A 51 -3.22 -10.65 -15.62
N GLU A 52 -3.00 -10.40 -16.91
CA GLU A 52 -2.08 -9.35 -17.36
C GLU A 52 -2.51 -7.97 -16.87
N LYS A 53 -3.81 -7.67 -16.97
CA LYS A 53 -4.37 -6.41 -16.47
C LYS A 53 -4.10 -6.23 -14.97
N ILE A 54 -4.38 -7.24 -14.14
CA ILE A 54 -4.18 -7.20 -12.69
C ILE A 54 -2.69 -6.97 -12.36
N ILE A 55 -1.78 -7.65 -13.05
CA ILE A 55 -0.33 -7.48 -12.85
C ILE A 55 0.10 -6.05 -13.20
N ARG A 56 -0.42 -5.47 -14.28
CA ARG A 56 -0.13 -4.08 -14.67
C ARG A 56 -0.65 -3.07 -13.65
N LEU A 57 -1.86 -3.27 -13.12
CA LEU A 57 -2.38 -2.45 -12.01
C LEU A 57 -1.47 -2.54 -10.78
N GLY A 58 -0.96 -3.73 -10.46
CA GLY A 58 -0.01 -3.91 -9.37
C GLY A 58 1.32 -3.17 -9.58
N LYS A 59 1.79 -3.05 -10.83
CA LYS A 59 2.98 -2.23 -11.14
C LYS A 59 2.72 -0.74 -10.89
N LEU A 60 1.56 -0.23 -11.33
CA LEU A 60 1.16 1.15 -11.08
C LEU A 60 1.07 1.46 -9.58
N ASP A 61 0.46 0.54 -8.80
CA ASP A 61 0.35 0.63 -7.34
C ASP A 61 1.73 0.70 -6.65
N GLN A 62 2.66 -0.18 -7.04
CA GLN A 62 3.93 -0.32 -6.34
C GLN A 62 4.98 0.71 -6.76
N ALA A 63 4.95 1.22 -7.99
CA ALA A 63 5.97 2.14 -8.51
C ALA A 63 6.28 3.35 -7.60
N PRO A 64 5.30 4.17 -7.16
CA PRO A 64 5.58 5.27 -6.23
C PRO A 64 6.03 4.78 -4.85
N ARG A 65 5.52 3.65 -4.37
CA ARG A 65 5.81 3.11 -3.03
C ARG A 65 7.25 2.62 -2.90
N LEU A 66 7.76 1.97 -3.95
CA LEU A 66 9.16 1.55 -4.02
C LEU A 66 10.15 2.73 -4.05
N ALA A 67 9.67 3.93 -4.41
CA ALA A 67 10.47 5.15 -4.39
C ALA A 67 10.44 5.89 -3.04
N LEU A 68 9.59 5.48 -2.07
CA LEU A 68 9.47 6.16 -0.77
C LEU A 68 10.79 6.19 0.02
N SER A 69 11.63 5.16 -0.11
CA SER A 69 12.93 5.12 0.56
C SER A 69 13.94 6.15 0.01
N LYS A 70 13.62 6.79 -1.12
CA LYS A 70 14.45 7.84 -1.74
C LYS A 70 13.97 9.25 -1.39
N VAL A 71 12.84 9.38 -0.70
CA VAL A 71 12.31 10.67 -0.23
C VAL A 71 13.25 11.25 0.82
N ASN A 72 13.57 12.53 0.69
CA ASN A 72 14.49 13.21 1.59
C ASN A 72 13.95 14.55 2.05
N PHE A 73 13.42 14.59 3.28
CA PHE A 73 12.88 15.80 3.89
C PHE A 73 13.94 16.63 4.65
N ASN A 74 15.23 16.31 4.53
CA ASN A 74 16.26 16.96 5.32
C ASN A 74 16.31 18.48 5.11
N GLY A 75 16.16 19.16 6.24
CA GLY A 75 16.16 20.61 6.38
C GLY A 75 14.94 21.32 5.79
N LEU A 76 13.88 20.60 5.44
CA LEU A 76 12.56 21.23 5.32
C LEU A 76 12.05 21.66 6.71
N SER A 77 11.31 22.76 6.76
CA SER A 77 10.50 23.11 7.93
C SER A 77 9.37 22.09 8.14
N PRO A 78 8.77 22.01 9.35
CA PRO A 78 7.60 21.17 9.58
C PRO A 78 6.43 21.45 8.62
N GLU A 79 6.21 22.71 8.26
CA GLU A 79 5.17 23.13 7.32
C GLU A 79 5.48 22.69 5.89
N GLU A 80 6.74 22.84 5.45
CA GLU A 80 7.23 22.34 4.16
C GLU A 80 7.10 20.82 4.06
N HIS A 81 7.49 20.11 5.12
CA HIS A 81 7.34 18.66 5.22
C HIS A 81 5.86 18.26 5.08
N THR A 82 4.97 18.93 5.79
CA THR A 82 3.52 18.66 5.75
C THR A 82 2.94 18.87 4.34
N ARG A 83 3.28 19.97 3.67
CA ARG A 83 2.81 20.25 2.30
C ARG A 83 3.35 19.23 1.30
N ALA A 84 4.65 18.94 1.35
CA ALA A 84 5.27 17.96 0.45
C ALA A 84 4.66 16.56 0.63
N ARG A 85 4.46 16.09 1.88
CA ARG A 85 3.77 14.83 2.17
C ARG A 85 2.34 14.81 1.64
N LYS A 86 1.60 15.90 1.79
CA LYS A 86 0.21 16.00 1.31
C LYS A 86 0.13 15.83 -0.21
N VAL A 87 1.01 16.49 -0.96
CA VAL A 87 1.06 16.37 -2.43
C VAL A 87 1.46 14.95 -2.84
N MET A 88 2.52 14.39 -2.23
CA MET A 88 2.96 13.02 -2.49
C MET A 88 1.86 11.98 -2.19
N GLY A 89 1.17 12.14 -1.06
CA GLY A 89 0.05 11.29 -0.65
C GLY A 89 -1.11 11.35 -1.64
N ALA A 90 -1.50 12.56 -2.08
CA ALA A 90 -2.59 12.73 -3.04
C ALA A 90 -2.33 11.99 -4.37
N VAL A 91 -1.08 11.95 -4.85
CA VAL A 91 -0.71 11.20 -6.07
C VAL A 91 -0.84 9.69 -5.87
N ILE A 92 -0.43 9.18 -4.71
CA ILE A 92 -0.57 7.77 -4.35
C ILE A 92 -2.07 7.42 -4.20
N ASP A 93 -2.83 8.24 -3.49
CA ASP A 93 -4.27 8.02 -3.26
C ASP A 93 -5.07 8.01 -4.57
N GLU A 94 -4.69 8.83 -5.55
CA GLU A 94 -5.31 8.82 -6.88
C GLU A 94 -5.06 7.49 -7.60
N ILE A 95 -3.82 6.97 -7.54
CA ILE A 95 -3.46 5.65 -8.11
C ILE A 95 -4.23 4.54 -7.40
N ASP A 96 -4.27 4.57 -6.06
CA ASP A 96 -4.96 3.58 -5.25
C ASP A 96 -6.45 3.51 -5.63
N GLN A 97 -7.13 4.67 -5.72
CA GLN A 97 -8.54 4.74 -6.09
C GLN A 97 -8.80 4.23 -7.52
N ALA A 98 -7.98 4.63 -8.49
CA ALA A 98 -8.11 4.17 -9.87
C ALA A 98 -7.90 2.65 -9.98
N ASN A 99 -6.87 2.12 -9.31
CA ASN A 99 -6.57 0.70 -9.31
C ASN A 99 -7.67 -0.12 -8.63
N GLN A 100 -8.24 0.36 -7.51
CA GLN A 100 -9.37 -0.29 -6.84
C GLN A 100 -10.59 -0.37 -7.78
N GLN A 101 -10.95 0.73 -8.43
CA GLN A 101 -12.08 0.77 -9.37
C GLN A 101 -11.89 -0.19 -10.55
N LEU A 102 -10.65 -0.36 -11.02
CA LEU A 102 -10.33 -1.26 -12.12
C LEU A 102 -10.18 -2.73 -11.70
N LEU A 103 -9.77 -3.00 -10.46
CA LEU A 103 -9.58 -4.34 -9.92
C LEU A 103 -10.88 -4.98 -9.46
N LEU A 104 -11.75 -4.25 -8.76
CA LEU A 104 -12.95 -4.82 -8.14
C LEU A 104 -13.85 -5.59 -9.13
N PRO A 105 -14.08 -5.14 -10.37
CA PRO A 105 -14.85 -5.89 -11.36
C PRO A 105 -14.14 -7.16 -11.89
N LEU A 106 -12.84 -7.29 -11.68
CA LEU A 106 -12.03 -8.44 -12.11
C LEU A 106 -11.97 -9.55 -11.06
N ILE A 107 -12.48 -9.30 -9.85
CA ILE A 107 -12.54 -10.31 -8.79
C ILE A 107 -13.59 -11.36 -9.19
N PRO A 108 -13.23 -12.66 -9.23
CA PRO A 108 -14.14 -13.71 -9.67
C PRO A 108 -15.27 -13.94 -8.67
N GLN A 109 -16.27 -14.71 -9.10
CA GLN A 109 -17.38 -15.13 -8.23
C GLN A 109 -16.90 -15.91 -6.98
N GLY A 110 -15.78 -16.64 -7.10
CA GLY A 110 -15.11 -17.31 -5.97
C GLY A 110 -14.54 -16.38 -4.90
N GLY A 111 -14.65 -15.06 -5.11
CA GLY A 111 -14.39 -14.04 -4.08
C GLY A 111 -12.95 -13.53 -4.04
N TRP A 112 -11.99 -14.19 -4.71
CA TRP A 112 -10.61 -13.75 -4.72
C TRP A 112 -9.80 -14.18 -5.94
N ILE A 113 -8.74 -13.43 -6.25
CA ILE A 113 -7.75 -13.71 -7.29
C ILE A 113 -6.69 -14.66 -6.68
N THR A 114 -6.96 -15.97 -6.73
CA THR A 114 -6.13 -17.01 -6.11
C THR A 114 -4.87 -17.30 -6.91
N ARG A 115 -3.88 -17.91 -6.24
CA ARG A 115 -2.61 -18.32 -6.88
C ARG A 115 -2.81 -19.42 -7.91
N ALA A 116 -3.66 -20.40 -7.66
CA ALA A 116 -3.88 -21.52 -8.58
C ALA A 116 -4.52 -21.08 -9.90
N GLU A 117 -5.49 -20.15 -9.85
CA GLU A 117 -6.22 -19.73 -11.05
C GLU A 117 -5.55 -18.57 -11.79
N TYR A 118 -5.02 -17.58 -11.06
CA TYR A 118 -4.49 -16.35 -11.66
C TYR A 118 -2.96 -16.25 -11.61
N GLY A 119 -2.29 -17.15 -10.88
CA GLY A 119 -0.85 -17.11 -10.64
C GLY A 119 -0.43 -16.19 -9.50
N GLU A 120 0.76 -16.45 -8.96
CA GLU A 120 1.37 -15.69 -7.85
C GLU A 120 1.36 -14.18 -8.07
N ASN A 121 1.76 -13.72 -9.27
CA ASN A 121 1.94 -12.30 -9.53
C ASN A 121 0.61 -11.52 -9.53
N ALA A 122 -0.44 -12.09 -10.12
CA ALA A 122 -1.76 -11.45 -10.13
C ALA A 122 -2.40 -11.49 -8.73
N SER A 123 -2.26 -12.61 -8.02
CA SER A 123 -2.75 -12.73 -6.64
C SER A 123 -2.09 -11.69 -5.72
N ARG A 124 -0.75 -11.55 -5.80
CA ARG A 124 -0.01 -10.55 -5.03
C ARG A 124 -0.35 -9.11 -5.43
N ALA A 125 -0.55 -8.85 -6.72
CA ALA A 125 -0.97 -7.52 -7.19
C ALA A 125 -2.36 -7.14 -6.66
N ALA A 126 -3.31 -8.09 -6.72
CA ALA A 126 -4.66 -7.89 -6.16
C ALA A 126 -4.60 -7.60 -4.66
N PHE A 127 -3.78 -8.36 -3.93
CA PHE A 127 -3.54 -8.12 -2.51
C PHE A 127 -3.02 -6.70 -2.24
N HIS A 128 -1.98 -6.24 -2.92
CA HIS A 128 -1.41 -4.91 -2.69
C HIS A 128 -2.46 -3.81 -2.90
N ILE A 129 -3.20 -3.86 -4.00
CA ILE A 129 -4.25 -2.89 -4.32
C ILE A 129 -5.35 -2.87 -3.25
N ILE A 130 -5.82 -4.03 -2.81
CA ILE A 130 -6.85 -4.11 -1.76
C ILE A 130 -6.29 -3.69 -0.39
N GLN A 131 -5.03 -4.01 -0.09
CA GLN A 131 -4.41 -3.56 1.15
C GLN A 131 -4.29 -2.03 1.23
N HIS A 132 -4.05 -1.35 0.10
CA HIS A 132 -4.01 0.12 0.02
C HIS A 132 -5.38 0.76 -0.14
N SER A 133 -6.45 0.04 0.17
CA SER A 133 -7.81 0.57 0.14
C SER A 133 -8.26 1.10 1.50
N ASN A 134 -9.47 0.74 1.91
CA ASN A 134 -10.15 1.32 3.05
C ASN A 134 -10.78 0.23 3.95
N LEU A 135 -11.31 0.68 5.08
CA LEU A 135 -11.91 -0.16 6.10
C LEU A 135 -13.03 -1.07 5.57
N GLU A 136 -13.83 -0.59 4.63
CA GLU A 136 -14.93 -1.35 4.03
C GLU A 136 -14.40 -2.55 3.23
N LEU A 137 -13.42 -2.34 2.35
CA LEU A 137 -12.85 -3.40 1.55
C LEU A 137 -12.01 -4.38 2.37
N TRP A 138 -11.29 -3.92 3.41
CA TRP A 138 -10.60 -4.84 4.32
C TRP A 138 -11.58 -5.75 5.06
N ARG A 139 -12.69 -5.21 5.58
CA ARG A 139 -13.76 -6.00 6.21
C ARG A 139 -14.39 -7.00 5.26
N ARG A 140 -14.57 -6.61 3.99
CA ARG A 140 -15.12 -7.49 2.96
C ARG A 140 -14.18 -8.66 2.63
N PHE A 141 -12.90 -8.38 2.40
CA PHE A 141 -11.98 -9.37 1.84
C PHE A 141 -11.22 -10.18 2.88
N LEU A 142 -10.97 -9.65 4.07
CA LEU A 142 -10.19 -10.39 5.09
C LEU A 142 -10.80 -11.76 5.44
N PRO A 143 -12.14 -11.90 5.64
CA PRO A 143 -12.76 -13.21 5.89
C PRO A 143 -12.66 -14.18 4.71
N ILE A 144 -12.57 -13.66 3.48
CA ILE A 144 -12.38 -14.48 2.26
C ILE A 144 -10.94 -14.98 2.19
N LEU A 145 -9.98 -14.15 2.60
CA LEU A 145 -8.56 -14.49 2.58
C LEU A 145 -8.16 -15.53 3.62
N GLU A 146 -8.78 -15.51 4.80
CA GLU A 146 -8.43 -16.39 5.92
C GLU A 146 -8.36 -17.89 5.54
N PRO A 147 -9.40 -18.51 4.95
CA PRO A 147 -9.33 -19.91 4.52
C PRO A 147 -8.33 -20.15 3.38
N LEU A 148 -8.06 -19.14 2.55
CA LEU A 148 -7.12 -19.24 1.43
C LEU A 148 -5.64 -19.27 1.88
N VAL A 149 -5.34 -18.80 3.09
CA VAL A 149 -4.01 -18.98 3.68
C VAL A 149 -3.74 -20.46 3.94
N ALA A 150 -4.72 -21.18 4.50
CA ALA A 150 -4.57 -22.58 4.88
C ALA A 150 -4.37 -23.49 3.67
N SER A 151 -5.01 -23.18 2.54
CA SER A 151 -4.80 -23.89 1.27
C SER A 151 -3.59 -23.38 0.48
N GLY A 152 -2.89 -22.35 0.96
CA GLY A 152 -1.77 -21.74 0.27
C GLY A 152 -2.16 -21.00 -1.01
N GLU A 153 -3.44 -20.63 -1.18
CA GLU A 153 -3.96 -19.89 -2.34
C GLU A 153 -3.70 -18.38 -2.26
N ILE A 154 -3.23 -17.90 -1.11
CA ILE A 154 -2.59 -16.60 -0.92
C ILE A 154 -1.37 -16.76 0.01
N ARG A 155 -0.49 -15.76 0.07
CA ARG A 155 0.63 -15.79 1.03
C ARG A 155 0.11 -15.48 2.42
N GLY A 156 0.59 -16.21 3.44
CA GLY A 156 0.24 -15.92 4.83
C GLY A 156 0.62 -14.50 5.26
N GLN A 157 1.78 -14.00 4.80
CA GLN A 157 2.20 -12.62 5.04
C GLN A 157 1.19 -11.60 4.50
N ASP A 158 0.58 -11.85 3.34
CA ASP A 158 -0.39 -10.93 2.73
C ASP A 158 -1.61 -10.79 3.66
N TYR A 159 -2.17 -11.92 4.12
CA TYR A 159 -3.23 -11.92 5.13
C TYR A 159 -2.83 -11.19 6.41
N ALA A 160 -1.65 -11.50 6.96
CA ALA A 160 -1.16 -10.92 8.22
C ALA A 160 -1.07 -9.39 8.17
N LEU A 161 -0.54 -8.85 7.06
CA LEU A 161 -0.45 -7.40 6.84
C LEU A 161 -1.83 -6.73 6.80
N MET A 162 -2.82 -7.35 6.16
CA MET A 162 -4.16 -6.78 6.04
C MET A 162 -4.94 -6.91 7.35
N TYR A 163 -4.76 -8.03 8.07
CA TYR A 163 -5.33 -8.25 9.39
C TYR A 163 -4.91 -7.14 10.35
N ASP A 164 -3.61 -6.91 10.48
CA ASP A 164 -3.09 -5.93 11.42
C ASP A 164 -3.53 -4.50 11.05
N ARG A 165 -3.63 -4.19 9.75
CA ARG A 165 -4.13 -2.90 9.26
C ARG A 165 -5.61 -2.69 9.57
N LEU A 166 -6.44 -3.72 9.39
CA LEU A 166 -7.83 -3.67 9.83
C LEU A 166 -7.91 -3.45 11.35
N ALA A 167 -7.18 -4.25 12.13
CA ALA A 167 -7.19 -4.18 13.58
C ALA A 167 -6.82 -2.78 14.10
N MET A 168 -5.71 -2.20 13.64
CA MET A 168 -5.30 -0.85 14.08
C MET A 168 -6.32 0.24 13.70
N ASN A 169 -6.94 0.15 12.52
CA ASN A 169 -7.94 1.13 12.08
C ASN A 169 -9.29 0.95 12.80
N GLU A 170 -9.49 -0.20 13.48
CA GLU A 170 -10.59 -0.44 14.40
C GLU A 170 -10.23 -0.15 15.86
N GLY A 171 -9.05 0.42 16.13
CA GLY A 171 -8.58 0.71 17.49
C GLY A 171 -8.20 -0.54 18.29
N ARG A 172 -8.00 -1.68 17.63
CA ARG A 172 -7.59 -2.94 18.26
C ARG A 172 -6.07 -3.13 18.16
N PRO A 173 -5.45 -3.86 19.11
CA PRO A 173 -4.07 -4.32 18.96
C PRO A 173 -3.90 -5.19 17.70
N GLN A 174 -2.70 -5.22 17.15
CA GLN A 174 -2.36 -6.03 15.99
C GLN A 174 -1.87 -7.42 16.38
N ARG A 175 -2.06 -8.42 15.54
CA ARG A 175 -1.74 -9.82 15.85
C ARG A 175 -0.34 -10.23 15.42
N PHE A 176 0.11 -9.76 14.26
CA PHE A 176 1.35 -10.22 13.62
C PHE A 176 2.49 -9.21 13.71
N GLY A 177 2.25 -7.99 14.21
CA GLY A 177 3.29 -6.99 14.44
C GLY A 177 3.82 -6.39 13.14
N SER A 178 2.96 -6.14 12.16
CA SER A 178 3.36 -5.59 10.86
C SER A 178 3.16 -4.08 10.69
N GLN A 179 2.40 -3.43 11.56
CA GLN A 179 2.02 -2.03 11.44
C GLN A 179 2.75 -1.18 12.48
N PHE A 180 3.12 0.03 12.04
CA PHE A 180 3.74 1.05 12.87
C PHE A 180 2.82 2.28 12.91
N ARG A 181 2.91 3.04 14.00
CA ARG A 181 2.28 4.35 14.16
C ARG A 181 3.36 5.41 14.27
N CYS A 182 3.07 6.62 13.80
CA CYS A 182 3.96 7.74 13.99
C CYS A 182 3.67 8.43 15.32
N ILE A 183 4.65 8.47 16.22
CA ILE A 183 4.59 9.17 17.50
C ILE A 183 5.78 10.12 17.56
N ASN A 184 5.50 11.43 17.60
CA ASN A 184 6.53 12.48 17.64
C ASN A 184 7.59 12.35 16.53
N GLY A 185 7.15 12.07 15.29
CA GLY A 185 8.04 11.92 14.13
C GLY A 185 8.89 10.64 14.15
N LYS A 186 8.54 9.66 15.00
CA LYS A 186 9.21 8.36 15.08
C LYS A 186 8.21 7.23 14.86
N ASN A 187 8.59 6.27 14.04
CA ASN A 187 7.82 5.05 13.87
C ASN A 187 7.92 4.19 15.13
N GLN A 188 6.77 3.82 15.69
CA GLN A 188 6.68 2.93 16.84
C GLN A 188 5.73 1.79 16.49
N LEU A 189 6.08 0.56 16.88
CA LEU A 189 5.23 -0.61 16.64
C LEU A 189 3.83 -0.43 17.27
N HIS A 190 2.77 -0.71 16.50
CA HIS A 190 1.39 -0.72 17.03
C HIS A 190 1.25 -1.78 18.15
N PRO A 191 0.42 -1.60 19.20
CA PRO A 191 0.38 -2.55 20.32
C PRO A 191 -0.03 -3.94 19.83
N LEU A 192 0.54 -4.98 20.44
CA LEU A 192 0.31 -6.37 20.08
C LEU A 192 -0.85 -6.97 20.88
N GLU A 193 -1.62 -7.86 20.26
CA GLU A 193 -2.61 -8.70 20.94
C GLU A 193 -1.92 -9.60 21.98
N ASP A 194 -0.80 -10.22 21.60
CA ASP A 194 -0.01 -11.10 22.46
C ASP A 194 1.47 -11.04 22.07
N ALA A 195 2.26 -10.29 22.83
CA ALA A 195 3.69 -10.14 22.58
C ALA A 195 4.49 -11.43 22.79
N ALA A 196 4.03 -12.34 23.66
CA ALA A 196 4.73 -13.60 23.93
C ALA A 196 4.56 -14.61 22.78
N ARG A 197 3.43 -14.53 22.06
CA ARG A 197 3.11 -15.44 20.94
C ARG A 197 3.36 -14.87 19.56
N VAL A 198 3.71 -13.59 19.44
CA VAL A 198 3.83 -12.91 18.13
C VAL A 198 4.75 -13.64 17.15
N ASP A 199 5.90 -14.15 17.59
CA ASP A 199 6.82 -14.86 16.69
C ASP A 199 6.28 -16.24 16.27
N GLN A 200 5.50 -16.91 17.11
CA GLN A 200 4.79 -18.13 16.73
C GLN A 200 3.76 -17.83 15.63
N LEU A 201 2.99 -16.76 15.80
CA LEU A 201 1.95 -16.32 14.85
C LEU A 201 2.56 -15.84 13.52
N ARG A 202 3.69 -15.14 13.57
CA ARG A 202 4.44 -14.72 12.38
C ARG A 202 4.97 -15.94 11.62
N ARG A 203 5.54 -16.92 12.32
CA ARG A 203 6.00 -18.17 11.69
C ARG A 203 4.87 -18.93 11.01
N SER A 204 3.68 -19.00 11.60
CA SER A 204 2.54 -19.66 10.94
C SER A 204 2.08 -18.96 9.65
N MET A 205 2.46 -17.70 9.47
CA MET A 205 2.20 -16.91 8.26
C MET A 205 3.40 -16.87 7.28
N GLY A 206 4.45 -17.64 7.55
CA GLY A 206 5.67 -17.64 6.74
C GLY A 206 6.54 -16.38 6.91
N MET A 207 6.37 -15.65 8.02
CA MET A 207 7.11 -14.42 8.33
C MET A 207 8.27 -14.69 9.31
N GLY A 208 9.35 -13.92 9.16
CA GLY A 208 10.49 -13.94 10.09
C GLY A 208 10.17 -13.29 11.44
N PRO A 209 11.08 -13.41 12.43
CA PRO A 209 10.89 -12.85 13.78
C PRO A 209 10.56 -11.36 13.79
N LEU A 210 9.73 -10.93 14.74
CA LEU A 210 9.31 -9.53 14.89
C LEU A 210 10.52 -8.62 15.14
N ALA A 211 11.44 -9.03 15.99
CA ALA A 211 12.61 -8.22 16.34
C ALA A 211 13.50 -7.93 15.11
N GLU A 212 13.66 -8.88 14.20
CA GLU A 212 14.38 -8.68 12.94
C GLU A 212 13.65 -7.70 12.01
N TYR A 213 12.34 -7.87 11.90
CA TYR A 213 11.50 -6.98 11.10
C TYR A 213 11.53 -5.54 11.61
N VAL A 214 11.44 -5.33 12.93
CA VAL A 214 11.53 -3.99 13.55
C VAL A 214 12.89 -3.36 13.28
N ARG A 215 14.00 -4.09 13.46
CA ARG A 215 15.35 -3.57 13.14
C ARG A 215 15.49 -3.18 11.67
N ALA A 216 14.99 -4.03 10.76
CA ALA A 216 15.02 -3.73 9.33
C ALA A 216 14.20 -2.47 9.01
N PHE A 217 13.01 -2.33 9.61
CA PHE A 217 12.16 -1.15 9.43
C PHE A 217 12.83 0.13 9.92
N GLU A 218 13.44 0.10 11.11
CA GLU A 218 14.17 1.25 11.68
C GLU A 218 15.36 1.66 10.80
N SER A 219 16.07 0.70 10.20
CA SER A 219 17.21 0.98 9.30
C SER A 219 16.83 1.68 8.00
N MET A 220 15.58 1.54 7.55
CA MET A 220 15.08 2.18 6.32
C MET A 220 14.74 3.65 6.52
N ASN A 221 14.72 4.15 7.77
CA ASN A 221 14.43 5.54 8.13
C ASN A 221 13.20 6.12 7.42
N PHE A 222 12.12 5.32 7.31
CA PHE A 222 10.91 5.75 6.63
C PHE A 222 10.35 7.01 7.30
N PRO A 223 10.14 8.10 6.55
CA PRO A 223 9.62 9.32 7.14
C PRO A 223 8.16 9.10 7.58
N CYS A 224 7.92 9.39 8.85
CA CYS A 224 6.60 9.61 9.43
C CYS A 224 6.65 10.97 10.14
#